data_AF-K0YIC5-F1
#
_entry.id   AF-K0YIC5-F1
#
_cell.length_a   1.000
_cell.length_b   1.000
_cell.length_c   1.000
_cell.angle_alpha   90.00
_cell.angle_beta   90.00
_cell.angle_gamma   90.00
#
_symmetry.space_group_name_H-M   'P 1'
#
loop_
_entity.id
_entity.type
_entity.pdbx_description
1 polymer ?
#
loop_
_entity_poly.entity_id
_entity_poly.type
_entity_poly.pdbx_seq_one_letter_code
_entity_poly.pdbx_strand_id
1 'polypeptide(L)'
;MRTCIATRRTRPAGELMRVALDPKDPGRVLADPNRALPGRGAWLTPSLEALRQAEKRRAFPRALRVSGPLDTSHVESAIAARDREHAPERRIRTTED
;
A
#
# COMPACT_ATOMS: atom_id res chain seq x y z
N MET A 1 -17.02 3.18 0.09
CA MET A 1 -15.91 4.16 0.03
C MET A 1 -14.94 3.94 1.20
N ARG A 2 -13.66 4.27 1.02
CA ARG A 2 -12.59 4.18 2.03
C ARG A 2 -11.66 5.41 1.90
N THR A 3 -10.88 5.71 2.92
CA THR A 3 -10.02 6.90 2.95
C THR A 3 -8.55 6.52 3.06
N CYS A 4 -7.72 7.03 2.16
CA CYS A 4 -6.29 6.84 2.20
C CYS A 4 -5.68 7.50 3.45
N ILE A 5 -4.88 6.77 4.22
CA ILE A 5 -4.24 7.28 5.44
C ILE A 5 -3.17 8.33 5.18
N ALA A 6 -2.57 8.32 3.98
CA ALA A 6 -1.54 9.27 3.56
C ALA A 6 -2.15 10.58 3.06
N THR A 7 -3.02 10.48 2.06
CA THR A 7 -3.54 11.62 1.29
C THR A 7 -4.85 12.17 1.83
N ARG A 8 -5.53 11.42 2.72
CA ARG A 8 -6.89 11.73 3.23
C ARG A 8 -7.97 11.79 2.15
N ARG A 9 -7.67 11.41 0.91
CA ARG A 9 -8.65 11.31 -0.18
C ARG A 9 -9.51 10.05 0.00
N THR A 10 -10.81 10.20 -0.24
CA THR A 10 -11.78 9.11 -0.21
C THR A 10 -11.94 8.53 -1.61
N ARG A 11 -11.88 7.19 -1.73
CA ARG A 11 -11.89 6.44 -3.00
C ARG A 11 -12.69 5.13 -2.84
N PRO A 12 -13.12 4.49 -3.94
CA PRO A 12 -13.58 3.11 -3.91
C PRO A 12 -12.53 2.18 -3.30
N ALA A 13 -12.97 1.12 -2.62
CA ALA A 13 -12.04 0.19 -1.98
C ALA A 13 -11.15 -0.57 -2.99
N GLY A 14 -11.59 -0.71 -4.25
CA GLY A 14 -10.80 -1.33 -5.32
C GLY A 14 -9.66 -0.44 -5.84
N GLU A 15 -9.71 0.86 -5.58
CA GLU A 15 -8.62 1.80 -5.93
C GLU A 15 -7.60 1.99 -4.81
N LEU A 16 -7.84 1.40 -3.64
CA LEU A 16 -6.94 1.45 -2.49
C LEU A 16 -6.46 0.04 -2.16
N MET A 17 -5.25 -0.04 -1.63
CA MET A 17 -4.70 -1.26 -1.06
C MET A 17 -4.97 -1.26 0.44
N ARG A 18 -5.53 -2.35 0.96
CA ARG A 18 -5.57 -2.57 2.41
C ARG A 18 -4.17 -2.94 2.87
N VAL A 19 -3.79 -2.44 4.03
CA VAL A 19 -2.61 -2.85 4.79
C VAL A 19 -3.04 -3.30 6.18
N ALA A 20 -2.33 -4.24 6.78
CA ALA A 20 -2.63 -4.75 8.11
C ALA A 20 -1.34 -5.09 8.86
N LEU A 21 -1.42 -5.23 10.19
CA LEU A 21 -0.29 -5.74 10.96
C LEU A 21 -0.05 -7.21 10.62
N ASP A 22 1.22 -7.61 10.62
CA ASP A 22 1.57 -9.02 10.54
C ASP A 22 1.09 -9.73 11.82
N PRO A 23 0.23 -10.77 11.73
CA PRO A 23 -0.22 -11.52 12.90
C PRO A 23 0.92 -12.20 13.67
N LYS A 24 2.07 -12.41 13.04
CA LYS A 24 3.26 -13.03 13.64
C LYS A 24 4.27 -12.01 14.16
N ASP A 25 4.23 -10.77 13.66
CA ASP A 25 5.12 -9.69 14.05
C ASP A 25 4.39 -8.34 14.08
N PRO A 26 3.89 -7.88 15.24
CA PRO A 26 3.14 -6.63 15.34
C PRO A 26 3.99 -5.38 15.04
N GLY A 27 5.32 -5.51 14.86
CA GLY A 27 6.21 -4.45 14.39
C GLY A 27 6.19 -4.25 12.86
N ARG A 28 5.51 -5.14 12.12
CA ARG A 28 5.52 -5.17 10.66
C ARG A 28 4.14 -4.94 10.07
N VAL A 29 4.10 -4.21 8.95
CA VAL A 29 2.89 -3.97 8.16
C VAL A 29 2.97 -4.74 6.85
N LEU A 30 1.92 -5.52 6.57
CA LEU A 30 1.78 -6.29 5.35
C LEU A 30 0.81 -5.59 4.38
N ALA A 31 1.11 -5.72 3.09
CA ALA A 31 0.14 -5.45 2.04
C ALA A 31 -0.92 -6.56 2.03
N ASP A 32 -2.19 -6.19 1.95
CA ASP A 32 -3.31 -7.13 1.94
C ASP A 32 -4.30 -6.79 0.82
N PRO A 33 -3.92 -6.97 -0.46
CA PRO A 33 -4.76 -6.63 -1.60
C PRO A 33 -6.08 -7.43 -1.60
N ASN A 34 -6.05 -8.67 -1.10
CA ASN A 34 -7.20 -9.58 -1.04
C ASN A 34 -8.08 -9.36 0.21
N ARG A 35 -7.65 -8.53 1.15
CA ARG A 35 -8.38 -8.20 2.39
C ARG A 35 -8.61 -9.43 3.27
N ALA A 36 -7.65 -10.34 3.29
CA ALA A 36 -7.75 -11.64 3.95
C ALA A 36 -7.11 -11.65 5.34
N LEU A 37 -6.25 -10.68 5.67
CA LEU A 37 -5.56 -10.67 6.97
C LEU A 37 -6.52 -10.23 8.10
N PRO A 38 -6.50 -10.93 9.25
CA PRO A 38 -7.40 -10.64 10.36
C PRO A 38 -7.09 -9.27 11.01
N GLY A 39 -8.00 -8.82 11.87
CA GLY A 39 -7.79 -7.64 12.70
C GLY A 39 -7.96 -6.30 11.96
N ARG A 40 -7.40 -5.25 12.57
CA ARG A 40 -7.53 -3.88 12.09
C ARG A 40 -6.61 -3.64 10.89
N GLY A 41 -7.20 -3.15 9.80
CA GLY A 41 -6.44 -2.70 8.63
C GLY A 41 -6.61 -1.21 8.39
N ALA A 42 -5.72 -0.66 7.58
CA ALA A 42 -5.77 0.69 7.06
C ALA A 42 -5.79 0.67 5.54
N TRP A 43 -6.08 1.82 4.92
CA TRP A 43 -6.19 1.94 3.46
C TRP A 43 -5.14 2.91 2.93
N LEU A 44 -4.44 2.51 1.88
CA LEU A 44 -3.38 3.27 1.25
C LEU A 44 -3.62 3.34 -0.25
N THR A 45 -3.37 4.49 -0.86
CA THR A 45 -3.24 4.58 -2.32
C THR A 45 -1.99 3.78 -2.72
N PRO A 46 -2.06 2.81 -3.64
CA PRO A 46 -0.92 1.95 -3.96
C PRO A 46 0.11 2.69 -4.82
N SER A 47 0.84 3.64 -4.22
CA SER A 47 1.93 4.38 -4.84
C SER A 47 3.03 4.66 -3.82
N LEU A 48 4.28 4.74 -4.30
CA LEU A 48 5.44 5.03 -3.44
C LEU A 48 5.33 6.42 -2.78
N GLU A 49 4.71 7.38 -3.45
CA GLU A 49 4.45 8.71 -2.88
C GLU A 49 3.54 8.63 -1.64
N ALA A 50 2.44 7.88 -1.74
CA ALA A 50 1.52 7.70 -0.62
C ALA A 50 2.17 6.94 0.54
N LEU A 51 2.99 5.93 0.24
CA LEU A 51 3.76 5.20 1.26
C LEU A 51 4.69 6.13 2.04
N ARG A 52 5.57 6.86 1.33
CA ARG A 52 6.52 7.81 1.94
C ARG A 52 5.80 8.89 2.75
N GLN A 53 4.67 9.38 2.24
CA GLN A 53 3.86 10.37 2.95
C GLN A 53 3.25 9.79 4.23
N ALA A 54 2.78 8.54 4.22
CA ALA A 54 2.26 7.86 5.40
C ALA A 54 3.35 7.64 6.46
N GLU A 55 4.55 7.23 6.06
CA GLU A 55 5.71 7.06 6.95
C GLU A 55 6.12 8.38 7.60
N LYS A 56 6.37 9.43 6.79
CA LYS A 56 6.77 10.76 7.27
C LYS A 56 5.79 11.33 8.30
N ARG A 57 4.49 11.07 8.09
CA ARG A 57 3.44 11.54 9.00
C ARG A 57 3.23 10.62 10.19
N ARG A 58 3.80 9.42 10.25
CA ARG A 58 3.44 8.36 11.23
C ARG A 58 1.96 7.97 11.13
N ALA A 59 1.45 7.82 9.91
CA ALA A 59 0.05 7.49 9.66
C ALA A 59 -0.26 6.01 9.97
N PHE A 60 0.68 5.09 9.75
CA PHE A 60 0.46 3.66 10.02
C PHE A 60 0.20 3.37 11.51
N PRO A 61 1.06 3.78 12.47
CA PRO A 61 0.81 3.49 13.89
C PRO A 61 -0.51 4.09 14.37
N ARG A 62 -0.85 5.30 13.91
CA ARG A 62 -2.13 5.96 14.22
C ARG A 62 -3.34 5.23 13.66
N ALA A 63 -3.29 4.78 12.41
CA ALA A 63 -4.40 4.09 11.76
C ALA A 63 -4.60 2.66 12.32
N LEU A 64 -3.49 1.98 12.62
CA LEU A 64 -3.47 0.60 13.13
C LEU A 64 -3.58 0.53 14.66
N ARG A 65 -3.55 1.68 15.36
CA ARG A 65 -3.61 1.81 16.83
C ARG A 65 -2.50 1.05 17.55
N VAL A 66 -1.27 1.23 17.09
CA VAL A 66 -0.06 0.68 17.71
C VAL A 66 0.95 1.78 17.99
N SER A 67 1.91 1.46 18.85
CA SER A 67 3.00 2.35 19.24
C SER A 67 4.28 2.00 18.49
N GLY A 68 5.11 3.01 18.24
CA GLY A 68 6.44 2.83 17.66
C GLY A 68 6.48 2.91 16.12
N PRO A 69 7.69 2.89 15.56
CA PRO A 69 7.88 2.74 14.12
C PRO A 69 7.39 1.34 13.68
N LEU A 70 7.00 1.23 12.42
CA LEU A 70 6.58 -0.03 11.81
C LEU A 70 7.43 -0.28 10.56
N ASP A 71 7.83 -1.53 10.35
CA ASP A 71 8.44 -1.97 9.10
C ASP A 71 7.38 -2.04 8.00
N THR A 72 7.58 -1.25 6.95
CA THR A 72 6.71 -1.11 5.77
C THR A 72 7.31 -1.74 4.51
N SER A 73 8.46 -2.43 4.60
CA SER A 73 9.18 -3.02 3.47
C SER A 73 8.33 -3.95 2.61
N HIS A 74 7.42 -4.71 3.22
CA HIS A 74 6.47 -5.57 2.49
C HIS A 74 5.45 -4.74 1.69
N VAL A 75 5.02 -3.60 2.20
CA VAL A 75 4.11 -2.69 1.49
C VAL A 75 4.83 -2.06 0.30
N GLU A 76 6.07 -1.61 0.48
CA GLU A 76 6.91 -1.07 -0.60
C GLU A 76 7.10 -2.08 -1.73
N SER A 77 7.48 -3.31 -1.37
CA SER A 77 7.69 -4.41 -2.31
C SER A 77 6.42 -4.72 -3.12
N ALA A 78 5.25 -4.72 -2.48
CA ALA A 78 3.97 -4.95 -3.13
C ALA A 78 3.59 -3.82 -4.10
N ILE A 79 3.87 -2.56 -3.74
CA ILE A 79 3.65 -1.40 -4.64
C ILE A 79 4.59 -1.52 -5.85
N ALA A 80 5.87 -1.81 -5.62
CA ALA A 80 6.84 -1.95 -6.71
C ALA A 80 6.53 -3.12 -7.66
N ALA A 81 6.00 -4.24 -7.13
CA ALA A 81 5.52 -5.36 -7.94
C ALA A 81 4.28 -4.97 -8.77
N ARG A 82 3.30 -4.33 -8.13
CA ARG A 82 2.11 -3.79 -8.81
C ARG A 82 2.49 -2.84 -9.95
N ASP A 83 3.37 -1.89 -9.70
CA ASP A 83 3.78 -0.89 -10.71
C ASP A 83 4.46 -1.56 -11.91
N ARG A 84 5.19 -2.67 -11.71
CA ARG A 84 5.77 -3.47 -12.80
C ARG A 84 4.71 -4.19 -13.62
N GLU A 85 3.70 -4.76 -12.97
CA GLU A 85 2.58 -5.45 -13.65
C GLU A 85 1.67 -4.49 -14.42
N HIS A 86 1.54 -3.25 -13.94
CA HIS A 86 0.70 -2.21 -14.54
C HIS A 86 1.48 -1.26 -15.45
N ALA A 87 2.79 -1.47 -15.63
CA ALA A 87 3.56 -0.69 -16.58
C ALA A 87 2.98 -0.94 -17.98
N PRO A 88 2.69 0.10 -18.77
CA PRO A 88 2.17 -0.09 -20.12
C PRO A 88 3.21 -0.91 -20.89
N GLU A 89 2.77 -2.03 -21.45
CA GLU A 89 3.51 -2.78 -22.46
C GLU A 89 4.06 -1.73 -23.44
N ARG A 90 5.38 -1.50 -23.42
CA ARG A 90 6.04 -0.71 -24.46
C ARG A 90 5.78 -1.47 -25.74
N ARG A 91 4.75 -1.05 -26.48
CA ARG A 91 4.46 -1.47 -27.84
C ARG A 91 5.75 -1.30 -28.61
N ILE A 92 6.47 -2.40 -28.79
CA ILE A 92 7.56 -2.50 -29.75
C ILE A 92 6.89 -2.17 -31.08
N ARG A 93 7.10 -0.95 -31.57
CA ARG A 93 6.85 -0.62 -32.96
C ARG A 93 8.05 -1.20 -33.72
N THR A 94 7.98 -2.47 -34.08
CA THR A 94 8.69 -2.95 -35.27
C THR A 94 8.02 -2.29 -36.46
N THR A 95 8.62 -1.21 -36.95
CA THR A 95 8.48 -0.82 -38.36
C THR A 95 9.78 -1.27 -39.02
N GLU A 96 9.74 -2.48 -39.56
CA GLU A 96 10.54 -2.84 -40.73
C GLU A 96 9.78 -2.24 -41.94
N ASP A 97 10.42 -1.30 -42.64
CA ASP A 97 10.38 -1.05 -44.09
C ASP A 97 11.22 0.20 -44.42
#